data_AF-A0AAW0XTZ3-F1
#
_entry.id   AF-A0AAW0XTZ3-F1
#
_cell.length_a   1.000
_cell.length_b   1.000
_cell.length_c   1.000
_cell.angle_alpha   90.00
_cell.angle_beta   90.00
_cell.angle_gamma   90.00
#
_symmetry.space_group_name_H-M   'P 1'
#
loop_
_entity.id
_entity.type
_entity.pdbx_description
1 polymer ?
#
loop_
_entity_poly.entity_id
_entity_poly.type
_entity_poly.pdbx_seq_one_letter_code
_entity_poly.pdbx_strand_id
1 'polypeptide(L)'
;VWCVAALLGAAAALTADVCEPDCSSAAVGTNVADPKNCHKFYVCFGEDQPPISLSCPDGQYFKDTATGCTEETDPCENSCKPTGCHSTCDPDLFSDTIVDLMNCSIYYLCSSGNVVGSPGVCPAEKPYYDGTECVETDEKCCSDQCYPYCQDTTSNITDPTDCNNYYSCTVVGPADQTQHFTCPQGSNFDVTVGKCVPGATCNTLCAGSTIPGEGTTTPSSGCVDSMTCSSVGYFAKCSYCQQQYFHCVQAGEEAVVQSCTGTLVFNPGPDYPYCVSPSDCPHKSLF
;
A
#
# COMPACT_ATOMS: atom_id res chain seq x y z
N VAL A 1 57.77 21.14 -31.79
CA VAL A 1 56.34 21.47 -31.91
C VAL A 1 55.56 20.27 -31.40
N TRP A 2 54.70 20.50 -30.42
CA TRP A 2 53.99 19.50 -29.62
C TRP A 2 52.79 18.91 -30.37
N CYS A 3 52.42 17.66 -30.05
CA CYS A 3 51.03 17.20 -30.07
C CYS A 3 50.89 16.08 -29.03
N VAL A 4 50.53 16.47 -27.81
CA VAL A 4 50.05 15.54 -26.77
C VAL A 4 48.57 15.30 -27.06
N ALA A 5 48.20 14.08 -27.42
CA ALA A 5 46.81 13.69 -27.61
C ALA A 5 46.16 13.53 -26.23
N ALA A 6 45.31 14.50 -25.86
CA ALA A 6 44.45 14.42 -24.69
C ALA A 6 43.27 13.49 -25.02
N LEU A 7 43.28 12.28 -24.46
CA LEU A 7 42.12 11.41 -24.40
C LEU A 7 41.16 11.99 -23.35
N LEU A 8 40.15 12.72 -23.82
CA LEU A 8 38.98 13.07 -23.02
C LEU A 8 38.17 11.79 -22.81
N GLY A 9 38.31 11.19 -21.63
CA GLY A 9 37.37 10.18 -21.15
C GLY A 9 36.02 10.85 -20.96
N ALA A 10 35.04 10.46 -21.77
CA ALA A 10 33.65 10.71 -21.45
C ALA A 10 33.33 9.92 -20.18
N ALA A 11 33.15 10.62 -19.05
CA ALA A 11 32.48 10.06 -17.91
C ALA A 11 31.08 9.65 -18.39
N ALA A 12 30.82 8.34 -18.44
CA ALA A 12 29.46 7.86 -18.48
C ALA A 12 28.78 8.43 -17.22
N ALA A 13 27.90 9.40 -17.42
CA ALA A 13 26.97 9.81 -16.38
C ALA A 13 26.27 8.53 -15.94
N LEU A 14 26.46 8.15 -14.67
CA LEU A 14 25.58 7.19 -14.04
C LEU A 14 24.19 7.77 -14.23
N THR A 15 23.38 7.11 -15.06
CA THR A 15 21.95 7.36 -15.08
C THR A 15 21.47 7.02 -13.68
N ALA A 16 21.21 8.04 -12.87
CA ALA A 16 20.49 7.87 -11.62
C ALA A 16 19.26 7.02 -11.93
N ASP A 17 19.07 5.95 -11.17
CA ASP A 17 17.92 5.06 -11.32
C ASP A 17 16.67 5.95 -11.29
N VAL A 18 15.91 5.97 -12.39
CA VAL A 18 14.73 6.84 -12.58
C VAL A 18 13.65 6.58 -11.51
N CYS A 19 13.85 5.54 -10.72
CA CYS A 19 12.96 5.02 -9.70
C CYS A 19 13.46 5.20 -8.26
N GLU A 20 14.46 6.05 -8.04
CA GLU A 20 14.89 6.46 -6.69
C GLU A 20 14.60 7.95 -6.44
N PRO A 21 14.27 8.35 -5.21
CA PRO A 21 14.05 9.76 -4.88
C PRO A 21 15.35 10.56 -5.06
N ASP A 22 15.32 11.54 -5.96
CA ASP A 22 16.48 12.39 -6.23
C ASP A 22 16.55 13.60 -5.30
N CYS A 23 17.36 13.47 -4.25
CA CYS A 23 17.70 14.58 -3.35
C CYS A 23 19.01 15.30 -3.72
N SER A 24 19.70 14.93 -4.81
CA SER A 24 21.05 15.40 -5.12
C SER A 24 21.16 16.91 -5.37
N SER A 25 20.07 17.53 -5.82
CA SER A 25 19.96 18.98 -6.07
C SER A 25 19.00 19.69 -5.12
N ALA A 26 18.41 18.96 -4.18
CA ALA A 26 17.38 19.47 -3.29
C ALA A 26 18.00 20.10 -2.03
N ALA A 27 17.46 21.24 -1.59
CA ALA A 27 17.87 21.83 -0.31
C ALA A 27 17.39 20.97 0.86
N VAL A 28 18.08 21.01 1.99
CA VAL A 28 17.63 20.35 3.22
C VAL A 28 16.20 20.80 3.58
N GLY A 29 15.33 19.82 3.87
CA GLY A 29 13.92 20.02 4.16
C GLY A 29 13.02 20.13 2.92
N THR A 30 13.57 19.98 1.71
CA THR A 30 12.77 19.96 0.48
C THR A 30 12.04 18.63 0.35
N ASN A 31 10.78 18.70 -0.08
CA ASN A 31 9.97 17.55 -0.41
C ASN A 31 10.18 17.18 -1.88
N VAL A 32 10.45 15.92 -2.17
CA VAL A 32 10.52 15.37 -3.54
C VAL A 32 9.51 14.23 -3.67
N ALA A 33 8.89 14.06 -4.83
CA ALA A 33 7.91 12.99 -4.98
C ALA A 33 8.56 11.63 -4.80
N ASP A 34 7.79 10.67 -4.27
CA ASP A 34 8.16 9.28 -4.39
C ASP A 34 7.86 8.84 -5.84
N PRO A 35 8.90 8.48 -6.62
CA PRO A 35 8.69 8.11 -8.01
C PRO A 35 7.86 6.82 -8.14
N LYS A 36 7.79 5.98 -7.10
CA LYS A 36 7.06 4.71 -7.09
C LYS A 36 5.66 4.81 -6.48
N ASN A 37 5.33 5.89 -5.78
CA ASN A 37 4.04 6.06 -5.13
C ASN A 37 3.65 7.55 -5.05
N CYS A 38 2.72 7.97 -5.90
CA CYS A 38 2.28 9.35 -5.99
C CYS A 38 1.50 9.83 -4.73
N HIS A 39 1.10 8.93 -3.83
CA HIS A 39 0.57 9.28 -2.49
C HIS A 39 1.66 9.40 -1.43
N LYS A 40 2.94 9.31 -1.82
CA LYS A 40 4.09 9.48 -0.93
C LYS A 40 5.04 10.53 -1.47
N PHE A 41 5.85 11.05 -0.56
CA PHE A 41 6.93 11.96 -0.86
C PHE A 41 8.08 11.73 0.12
N TYR A 42 9.24 12.24 -0.25
CA TYR A 42 10.45 12.15 0.54
C TYR A 42 10.87 13.53 1.02
N VAL A 43 11.38 13.60 2.25
CA VAL A 43 12.03 14.80 2.78
C VAL A 43 13.55 14.64 2.70
N CYS A 44 14.21 15.55 2.00
CA CYS A 44 15.66 15.50 1.80
C CYS A 44 16.42 16.11 2.99
N PHE A 45 17.50 15.46 3.45
CA PHE A 45 18.30 15.92 4.61
C PHE A 45 19.77 16.26 4.26
N GLY A 46 20.13 16.27 2.98
CA GLY A 46 21.49 16.55 2.47
C GLY A 46 22.21 15.29 1.97
N GLU A 47 23.40 15.45 1.41
CA GLU A 47 24.14 14.38 0.70
C GLU A 47 24.51 13.16 1.57
N ASP A 48 24.58 13.34 2.89
CA ASP A 48 25.02 12.29 3.83
C ASP A 48 23.88 11.58 4.58
N GLN A 49 22.62 11.94 4.33
CA GLN A 49 21.48 11.34 5.04
C GLN A 49 20.42 10.79 4.07
N PRO A 50 19.96 9.54 4.28
CA PRO A 50 18.90 8.99 3.47
C PRO A 50 17.62 9.82 3.63
N PRO A 51 16.87 10.05 2.54
CA PRO A 51 15.62 10.77 2.64
C PRO A 51 14.57 9.94 3.40
N ILE A 52 13.64 10.63 4.06
CA ILE A 52 12.56 9.99 4.83
C ILE A 52 11.28 10.01 4.00
N SER A 53 10.67 8.84 3.81
CA SER A 53 9.36 8.71 3.14
C SER A 53 8.21 9.10 4.08
N LEU A 54 7.27 9.88 3.57
CA LEU A 54 6.05 10.32 4.23
C LEU A 54 4.86 10.10 3.30
N SER A 55 3.69 9.84 3.87
CA SER A 55 2.44 9.66 3.12
C SER A 55 1.62 10.94 3.08
N CYS A 56 0.89 11.14 2.00
CA CYS A 56 -0.11 12.17 1.88
C CYS A 56 -1.36 11.83 2.71
N PRO A 57 -2.12 12.86 3.15
CA PRO A 57 -3.45 12.65 3.70
C PRO A 57 -4.37 11.95 2.69
N ASP A 58 -5.40 11.27 3.19
CA ASP A 58 -6.37 10.53 2.37
C ASP A 58 -7.00 11.44 1.30
N GLY A 59 -7.06 10.95 0.07
CA GLY A 59 -7.57 11.70 -1.09
C GLY A 59 -6.59 12.72 -1.67
N GLN A 60 -5.36 12.79 -1.15
CA GLN A 60 -4.31 13.67 -1.67
C GLN A 60 -3.14 12.89 -2.26
N TYR A 61 -2.43 13.56 -3.16
CA TYR A 61 -1.21 13.06 -3.80
C TYR A 61 -0.14 14.16 -3.83
N PHE A 62 1.12 13.76 -3.92
CA PHE A 62 2.24 14.67 -4.04
C PHE A 62 2.67 14.80 -5.51
N LYS A 63 2.61 16.03 -6.02
CA LYS A 63 3.05 16.36 -7.38
C LYS A 63 4.44 16.99 -7.34
N ASP A 64 5.31 16.67 -8.28
CA ASP A 64 6.69 17.21 -8.36
C ASP A 64 6.79 18.74 -8.30
N THR A 65 5.74 19.46 -8.69
CA THR A 65 5.70 20.94 -8.66
C THR A 65 5.09 21.53 -7.39
N ALA A 66 4.58 20.69 -6.49
CA ALA A 66 3.93 21.10 -5.26
C ALA A 66 4.92 21.09 -4.09
N THR A 67 4.75 22.03 -3.15
CA THR A 67 5.51 22.03 -1.88
C THR A 67 4.97 21.03 -0.85
N GLY A 68 3.84 20.38 -1.15
CA GLY A 68 3.11 19.48 -0.26
C GLY A 68 2.02 18.72 -1.01
N CYS A 69 1.30 17.86 -0.30
CA CYS A 69 0.20 17.08 -0.86
C CYS A 69 -0.95 17.97 -1.32
N THR A 70 -1.59 17.55 -2.41
CA THR A 70 -2.70 18.25 -3.06
C THR A 70 -3.84 17.29 -3.35
N GLU A 71 -5.07 17.80 -3.35
CA GLU A 71 -6.26 17.02 -3.72
C GLU A 71 -6.12 16.37 -5.10
N GLU A 72 -6.56 15.11 -5.19
CA GLU A 72 -6.56 14.32 -6.41
C GLU A 72 -7.59 14.86 -7.42
N THR A 73 -7.15 15.81 -8.23
CA THR A 73 -7.93 16.42 -9.32
C THR A 73 -7.70 15.73 -10.67
N ASP A 74 -6.57 15.03 -10.79
CA ASP A 74 -6.17 14.15 -11.89
C ASP A 74 -5.85 12.78 -11.28
N PRO A 75 -6.00 11.66 -12.04
CA PRO A 75 -5.62 10.34 -11.54
C PRO A 75 -4.17 10.32 -11.07
N CYS A 76 -3.93 9.79 -9.87
CA CYS A 76 -2.59 9.62 -9.32
C CYS A 76 -1.76 8.71 -10.23
N GLU A 77 -0.66 9.24 -10.79
CA GLU A 77 0.27 8.47 -11.62
C GLU A 77 1.68 8.51 -11.02
N ASN A 78 2.28 7.33 -10.87
CA ASN A 78 3.67 7.19 -10.43
C ASN A 78 4.65 7.61 -11.54
N SER A 79 5.61 8.47 -11.21
CA SER A 79 6.61 8.99 -12.17
C SER A 79 7.58 7.91 -12.67
N CYS A 80 7.90 6.94 -11.82
CA CYS A 80 8.58 5.71 -12.20
C CYS A 80 7.52 4.65 -12.50
N LYS A 81 7.46 4.29 -13.79
CA LYS A 81 6.99 2.97 -14.21
C LYS A 81 8.27 2.16 -14.43
N PRO A 82 8.59 1.17 -13.59
CA PRO A 82 9.81 0.42 -13.82
C PRO A 82 9.72 -0.20 -15.22
N THR A 83 10.79 -0.02 -16.00
CA THR A 83 10.79 -0.41 -17.42
C THR A 83 10.67 -1.94 -17.48
N GLY A 84 9.63 -2.48 -18.13
CA GLY A 84 9.31 -3.92 -18.12
C GLY A 84 8.22 -4.33 -17.14
N CYS A 85 7.68 -3.40 -16.34
CA CYS A 85 6.52 -3.67 -15.47
C CYS A 85 5.20 -3.48 -16.21
N HIS A 86 4.93 -4.37 -17.15
CA HIS A 86 3.66 -4.42 -17.87
C HIS A 86 3.00 -5.79 -17.67
N SER A 87 1.67 -5.78 -17.62
CA SER A 87 0.83 -6.96 -17.39
C SER A 87 0.09 -7.43 -18.66
N THR A 88 0.40 -6.83 -19.81
CA THR A 88 -0.23 -7.12 -21.10
C THR A 88 0.83 -7.25 -22.16
N CYS A 89 0.83 -8.35 -22.91
CA CYS A 89 1.83 -8.60 -23.93
C CYS A 89 1.89 -7.48 -24.98
N ASP A 90 3.10 -7.09 -25.35
CA ASP A 90 3.35 -6.17 -26.45
C ASP A 90 3.23 -6.91 -27.81
N PRO A 91 2.36 -6.49 -28.74
CA PRO A 91 2.18 -7.14 -30.03
C PRO A 91 3.40 -7.06 -30.94
N ASP A 92 4.24 -6.05 -30.74
CA ASP A 92 5.39 -5.73 -31.57
C ASP A 92 6.67 -6.44 -31.09
N LEU A 93 6.64 -7.10 -29.92
CA LEU A 93 7.76 -7.84 -29.34
C LEU A 93 7.59 -9.35 -29.52
N PHE A 94 8.62 -9.99 -30.07
CA PHE A 94 8.62 -11.44 -30.36
C PHE A 94 8.89 -12.31 -29.12
N SER A 95 9.55 -11.75 -28.10
CA SER A 95 9.88 -12.41 -26.84
C SER A 95 9.68 -11.42 -25.70
N ASP A 96 8.42 -11.15 -25.42
CA ASP A 96 8.02 -10.29 -24.33
C ASP A 96 7.73 -11.10 -23.07
N THR A 97 7.83 -10.46 -21.92
CA THR A 97 7.61 -11.06 -20.61
C THR A 97 6.82 -10.11 -19.75
N ILE A 98 5.69 -10.57 -19.24
CA ILE A 98 4.80 -9.76 -18.41
C ILE A 98 4.79 -10.26 -16.99
N VAL A 99 4.53 -9.35 -16.06
CA VAL A 99 4.52 -9.65 -14.64
C VAL A 99 3.17 -10.21 -14.21
N ASP A 100 3.18 -11.11 -13.22
CA ASP A 100 1.97 -11.40 -12.47
C ASP A 100 1.75 -10.29 -11.43
N LEU A 101 0.60 -9.63 -11.48
CA LEU A 101 0.28 -8.50 -10.60
C LEU A 101 0.04 -8.93 -9.15
N MET A 102 -0.25 -10.21 -8.89
CA MET A 102 -0.61 -10.73 -7.57
C MET A 102 0.46 -11.66 -6.99
N ASN A 103 1.43 -12.08 -7.80
CA ASN A 103 2.50 -12.96 -7.38
C ASN A 103 3.83 -12.58 -8.02
N CYS A 104 4.67 -11.87 -7.28
CA CYS A 104 5.96 -11.42 -7.79
C CYS A 104 6.97 -12.54 -8.07
N SER A 105 6.70 -13.77 -7.64
CA SER A 105 7.51 -14.93 -8.04
C SER A 105 7.08 -15.52 -9.37
N ILE A 106 6.07 -14.95 -10.04
CA ILE A 106 5.50 -15.45 -11.29
C ILE A 106 5.59 -14.38 -12.37
N TYR A 107 5.98 -14.81 -13.57
CA TYR A 107 5.94 -14.02 -14.79
C TYR A 107 5.33 -14.86 -15.92
N TYR A 108 4.92 -14.25 -17.02
CA TYR A 108 4.40 -14.97 -18.18
C TYR A 108 5.22 -14.64 -19.41
N LEU A 109 5.49 -15.67 -20.22
CA LEU A 109 6.14 -15.50 -21.52
C LEU A 109 5.08 -15.15 -22.56
N CYS A 110 5.24 -14.02 -23.24
CA CYS A 110 4.39 -13.65 -24.35
C CYS A 110 4.85 -14.32 -25.64
N SER A 111 3.89 -14.88 -26.37
CA SER A 111 4.09 -15.43 -27.71
C SER A 111 3.54 -14.49 -28.77
N SER A 112 4.05 -14.59 -30.00
CA SER A 112 3.65 -13.70 -31.10
C SER A 112 2.13 -13.57 -31.24
N GLY A 113 1.64 -12.32 -31.25
CA GLY A 113 0.21 -12.00 -31.39
C GLY A 113 -0.54 -11.76 -30.08
N ASN A 114 0.11 -11.18 -29.05
CA ASN A 114 -0.48 -10.86 -27.74
C ASN A 114 -0.96 -12.06 -26.92
N VAL A 115 -0.39 -13.25 -27.16
CA VAL A 115 -0.82 -14.45 -26.46
C VAL A 115 0.02 -14.60 -25.19
N VAL A 116 -0.64 -14.49 -24.04
CA VAL A 116 -0.06 -14.84 -22.74
C VAL A 116 0.22 -16.34 -22.71
N GLY A 117 1.48 -16.71 -22.62
CA GLY A 117 1.94 -18.09 -22.53
C GLY A 117 1.91 -18.64 -21.12
N SER A 118 2.61 -19.75 -20.91
CA SER A 118 2.68 -20.42 -19.61
C SER A 118 3.39 -19.55 -18.56
N PRO A 119 2.99 -19.69 -17.27
CA PRO A 119 3.68 -19.02 -16.18
C PRO A 119 5.11 -19.59 -16.01
N GLY A 120 6.07 -18.69 -15.90
CA GLY A 120 7.40 -18.95 -15.35
C GLY A 120 7.43 -18.62 -13.86
N VAL A 121 8.21 -19.38 -13.10
CA VAL A 121 8.39 -19.17 -11.65
C VAL A 121 9.84 -18.80 -11.39
N CYS A 122 10.05 -17.76 -10.61
CA CYS A 122 11.37 -17.32 -10.20
C CYS A 122 12.05 -18.35 -9.27
N PRO A 123 13.37 -18.55 -9.41
CA PRO A 123 14.12 -19.50 -8.58
C PRO A 123 14.21 -19.02 -7.13
N ALA A 124 14.42 -19.95 -6.19
CA ALA A 124 14.40 -19.65 -4.75
C ALA A 124 15.49 -18.65 -4.32
N GLU A 125 16.62 -18.61 -5.03
CA GLU A 125 17.72 -17.69 -4.77
C GLU A 125 17.40 -16.26 -5.23
N LYS A 126 16.48 -16.10 -6.19
CA LYS A 126 16.06 -14.82 -6.75
C LYS A 126 14.54 -14.81 -6.91
N PRO A 127 13.77 -14.70 -5.82
CA PRO A 127 12.36 -15.07 -5.85
C PRO A 127 11.41 -13.99 -6.38
N TYR A 128 11.91 -12.82 -6.81
CA TYR A 128 11.07 -11.70 -7.23
C TYR A 128 11.32 -11.33 -8.70
N TYR A 129 10.28 -11.07 -9.48
CA TYR A 129 10.38 -10.69 -10.89
C TYR A 129 10.27 -9.17 -11.02
N ASP A 130 11.30 -8.55 -11.60
CA ASP A 130 11.41 -7.10 -11.74
C ASP A 130 10.88 -6.56 -13.09
N GLY A 131 10.19 -7.40 -13.85
CA GLY A 131 9.67 -7.06 -15.18
C GLY A 131 10.61 -7.43 -16.31
N THR A 132 11.87 -7.75 -16.00
CA THR A 132 12.83 -8.24 -16.97
C THR A 132 13.38 -9.59 -16.57
N GLU A 133 13.82 -9.72 -15.31
CA GLU A 133 14.43 -10.93 -14.78
C GLU A 133 14.04 -11.20 -13.32
N CYS A 134 14.45 -12.36 -12.83
CA CYS A 134 14.29 -12.70 -11.42
C CYS A 134 15.45 -12.11 -10.62
N VAL A 135 15.14 -11.43 -9.52
CA VAL A 135 16.04 -10.70 -8.63
C VAL A 135 15.88 -11.11 -7.17
N GLU A 136 16.84 -10.72 -6.33
CA GLU A 136 16.93 -11.12 -4.92
C GLU A 136 16.02 -10.30 -4.01
N THR A 137 15.73 -9.05 -4.37
CA THR A 137 14.99 -8.10 -3.51
C THR A 137 13.59 -7.81 -4.05
N ASP A 138 12.63 -7.70 -3.15
CA ASP A 138 11.23 -7.38 -3.42
C ASP A 138 11.01 -5.91 -3.79
N GLU A 139 11.95 -5.02 -3.48
CA GLU A 139 11.91 -3.59 -3.80
C GLU A 139 11.91 -3.26 -5.30
N LYS A 140 12.32 -4.23 -6.12
CA LYS A 140 12.34 -4.16 -7.59
C LYS A 140 11.13 -4.87 -8.21
N CYS A 141 10.25 -5.42 -7.39
CA CYS A 141 9.04 -6.08 -7.82
C CYS A 141 8.13 -5.12 -8.61
N CYS A 142 7.67 -5.57 -9.78
CA CYS A 142 6.73 -4.82 -10.62
C CYS A 142 5.29 -4.84 -10.13
N SER A 143 4.94 -5.82 -9.30
CA SER A 143 3.63 -5.83 -8.68
C SER A 143 3.68 -4.91 -7.48
N ASP A 144 2.85 -3.87 -7.52
CA ASP A 144 2.33 -3.30 -6.28
C ASP A 144 1.40 -4.39 -5.70
N GLN A 145 2.00 -5.41 -5.06
CA GLN A 145 1.32 -6.64 -4.61
C GLN A 145 0.14 -6.34 -3.67
N CYS A 146 0.05 -5.10 -3.19
CA CYS A 146 -0.95 -4.61 -2.25
C CYS A 146 -1.95 -3.65 -2.90
N TYR A 147 -1.92 -3.48 -4.22
CA TYR A 147 -2.86 -2.66 -4.96
C TYR A 147 -3.86 -3.54 -5.74
N PRO A 148 -5.13 -3.61 -5.31
CA PRO A 148 -6.12 -4.46 -5.95
C PRO A 148 -6.45 -3.94 -7.37
N TYR A 149 -6.36 -4.81 -8.39
CA TYR A 149 -6.57 -4.46 -9.79
C TYR A 149 -7.46 -5.47 -10.52
N CYS A 150 -8.49 -4.97 -11.19
CA CYS A 150 -9.47 -5.71 -11.95
C CYS A 150 -9.04 -5.90 -13.41
N GLN A 151 -8.81 -7.16 -13.82
CA GLN A 151 -8.45 -7.50 -15.20
C GLN A 151 -9.67 -7.60 -16.14
N ASP A 152 -10.85 -7.83 -15.58
CA ASP A 152 -12.12 -7.88 -16.30
C ASP A 152 -13.24 -7.24 -15.46
N THR A 153 -14.48 -7.26 -15.95
CA THR A 153 -15.64 -6.58 -15.34
C THR A 153 -16.66 -7.52 -14.71
N THR A 154 -16.27 -8.77 -14.49
CA THR A 154 -17.15 -9.85 -14.05
C THR A 154 -16.56 -10.76 -12.97
N SER A 155 -15.26 -10.63 -12.71
CA SER A 155 -14.54 -11.39 -11.69
C SER A 155 -14.61 -10.71 -10.33
N ASN A 156 -14.30 -11.49 -9.30
CA ASN A 156 -13.97 -10.99 -7.98
C ASN A 156 -12.50 -11.28 -7.73
N ILE A 157 -11.80 -10.32 -7.16
CA ILE A 157 -10.37 -10.44 -6.82
C ILE A 157 -10.22 -10.37 -5.30
N THR A 158 -9.19 -11.04 -4.77
CA THR A 158 -8.92 -10.99 -3.34
C THR A 158 -8.51 -9.58 -2.92
N ASP A 159 -8.87 -9.18 -1.70
CA ASP A 159 -8.15 -8.08 -1.06
C ASP A 159 -6.74 -8.60 -0.73
N PRO A 160 -5.68 -7.93 -1.24
CA PRO A 160 -4.32 -8.37 -1.01
C PRO A 160 -3.87 -8.22 0.45
N THR A 161 -4.54 -7.36 1.24
CA THR A 161 -4.21 -7.09 2.65
C THR A 161 -5.08 -7.86 3.64
N ASP A 162 -6.28 -8.30 3.24
CA ASP A 162 -7.19 -9.09 4.07
C ASP A 162 -7.86 -10.23 3.28
N CYS A 163 -7.49 -11.46 3.59
CA CYS A 163 -8.03 -12.69 2.97
C CYS A 163 -9.55 -12.88 3.21
N ASN A 164 -10.13 -12.15 4.16
CA ASN A 164 -11.57 -12.16 4.42
C ASN A 164 -12.30 -11.22 3.47
N ASN A 165 -11.61 -10.32 2.79
CA ASN A 165 -12.24 -9.37 1.89
C ASN A 165 -11.91 -9.65 0.42
N TYR A 166 -12.74 -9.07 -0.44
CA TYR A 166 -12.60 -9.18 -1.88
C TYR A 166 -13.21 -7.96 -2.55
N TYR A 167 -12.75 -7.68 -3.77
CA TYR A 167 -13.32 -6.64 -4.62
C TYR A 167 -14.16 -7.27 -5.72
N SER A 168 -15.32 -6.68 -6.01
CA SER A 168 -16.11 -7.05 -7.18
C SER A 168 -15.78 -6.14 -8.35
N CYS A 169 -15.22 -6.73 -9.40
CA CYS A 169 -14.77 -5.97 -10.55
C CYS A 169 -15.95 -5.64 -11.46
N THR A 170 -16.23 -4.36 -11.64
CA THR A 170 -17.27 -3.85 -12.56
C THR A 170 -16.69 -3.02 -13.70
N VAL A 171 -15.42 -2.61 -13.57
CA VAL A 171 -14.60 -1.88 -14.54
C VAL A 171 -13.19 -2.47 -14.52
N VAL A 172 -12.52 -2.49 -15.68
CA VAL A 172 -11.10 -2.86 -15.78
C VAL A 172 -10.28 -1.71 -15.25
N GLY A 173 -9.30 -1.99 -14.39
CA GLY A 173 -8.50 -0.95 -13.75
C GLY A 173 -8.30 -1.18 -12.24
N PRO A 174 -7.85 -0.15 -11.51
CA PRO A 174 -7.85 -0.16 -10.06
C PRO A 174 -9.19 -0.61 -9.46
N ALA A 175 -9.14 -1.41 -8.40
CA ALA A 175 -10.36 -1.86 -7.75
C ALA A 175 -11.05 -0.71 -7.01
N ASP A 176 -12.34 -0.57 -7.27
CA ASP A 176 -13.19 0.44 -6.64
C ASP A 176 -13.45 0.07 -5.17
N GLN A 177 -13.10 0.97 -4.25
CA GLN A 177 -13.32 0.80 -2.82
C GLN A 177 -14.81 0.67 -2.45
N THR A 178 -15.72 1.18 -3.27
CA THR A 178 -17.17 0.98 -3.07
C THR A 178 -17.63 -0.44 -3.41
N GLN A 179 -16.81 -1.19 -4.14
CA GLN A 179 -17.02 -2.60 -4.48
C GLN A 179 -16.17 -3.53 -3.61
N HIS A 180 -15.76 -3.07 -2.44
CA HIS A 180 -15.01 -3.85 -1.46
C HIS A 180 -15.97 -4.54 -0.47
N PHE A 181 -15.84 -5.86 -0.32
CA PHE A 181 -16.78 -6.67 0.43
C PHE A 181 -16.08 -7.66 1.35
N THR A 182 -16.67 -7.90 2.51
CA THR A 182 -16.21 -8.92 3.46
C THR A 182 -16.97 -10.23 3.29
N CYS A 183 -16.25 -11.33 3.37
CA CYS A 183 -16.79 -12.67 3.35
C CYS A 183 -17.66 -12.96 4.59
N PRO A 184 -18.68 -13.83 4.45
CA PRO A 184 -19.46 -14.29 5.60
C PRO A 184 -18.56 -14.92 6.69
N GLN A 185 -19.00 -14.84 7.95
CA GLN A 185 -18.21 -15.38 9.06
C GLN A 185 -17.84 -16.86 8.86
N GLY A 186 -16.57 -17.18 9.13
CA GLY A 186 -16.02 -18.53 8.98
C GLY A 186 -15.69 -18.91 7.53
N SER A 187 -15.73 -17.96 6.59
CA SER A 187 -15.30 -18.15 5.21
C SER A 187 -14.23 -17.13 4.83
N ASN A 188 -13.32 -17.56 3.95
CA ASN A 188 -12.28 -16.70 3.38
C ASN A 188 -12.47 -16.66 1.85
N PHE A 189 -11.99 -15.61 1.21
CA PHE A 189 -12.06 -15.50 -0.23
C PHE A 189 -11.06 -16.46 -0.88
N ASP A 190 -11.55 -17.38 -1.71
CA ASP A 190 -10.71 -18.28 -2.50
C ASP A 190 -10.62 -17.72 -3.92
N VAL A 191 -9.45 -17.18 -4.27
CA VAL A 191 -9.19 -16.59 -5.60
C VAL A 191 -9.31 -17.60 -6.74
N THR A 192 -9.05 -18.89 -6.49
CA THR A 192 -9.18 -19.95 -7.49
C THR A 192 -10.64 -20.18 -7.86
N VAL A 193 -11.53 -19.97 -6.90
CA VAL A 193 -12.99 -20.13 -7.05
C VAL A 193 -13.67 -18.79 -7.36
N GLY A 194 -13.01 -17.67 -7.04
CA GLY A 194 -13.53 -16.31 -7.16
C GLY A 194 -14.64 -15.98 -6.15
N LYS A 195 -14.70 -16.68 -5.01
CA LYS A 195 -15.79 -16.59 -4.02
C LYS A 195 -15.33 -16.89 -2.60
N CYS A 196 -16.14 -16.45 -1.64
CA CYS A 196 -15.99 -16.83 -0.24
C CYS A 196 -16.33 -18.31 -0.02
N VAL A 197 -15.39 -19.06 0.54
CA VAL A 197 -15.50 -20.49 0.80
C VAL A 197 -15.39 -20.77 2.31
N PRO A 198 -16.40 -21.40 2.94
CA PRO A 198 -16.33 -21.78 4.35
C PRO A 198 -15.14 -22.69 4.65
N GLY A 199 -14.35 -22.33 5.66
CA GLY A 199 -13.16 -23.10 6.07
C GLY A 199 -11.99 -23.07 5.09
N ALA A 200 -12.04 -22.26 4.03
CA ALA A 200 -10.86 -22.01 3.21
C ALA A 200 -9.75 -21.39 4.07
N THR A 201 -8.49 -21.71 3.77
CA THR A 201 -7.35 -21.13 4.49
C THR A 201 -7.25 -19.64 4.16
N CYS A 202 -7.21 -18.80 5.20
CA CYS A 202 -6.90 -17.39 5.04
C CYS A 202 -5.43 -17.22 4.66
N ASN A 203 -5.17 -16.73 3.44
CA ASN A 203 -3.84 -16.36 2.99
C ASN A 203 -3.90 -14.90 2.53
N THR A 204 -3.28 -13.99 3.28
CA THR A 204 -3.09 -12.60 2.85
C THR A 204 -1.84 -12.50 1.98
N LEU A 205 -1.96 -11.86 0.82
CA LEU A 205 -0.85 -11.68 -0.12
C LEU A 205 0.20 -10.72 0.48
N CYS A 206 -0.27 -9.66 1.13
CA CYS A 206 0.53 -8.64 1.79
C CYS A 206 0.53 -8.79 3.32
N ALA A 207 0.79 -10.01 3.81
CA ALA A 207 0.98 -10.29 5.23
C ALA A 207 2.29 -9.65 5.74
N GLY A 208 2.32 -8.32 5.90
CA GLY A 208 3.54 -7.63 6.32
C GLY A 208 3.60 -6.13 6.07
N SER A 209 2.65 -5.52 5.35
CA SER A 209 2.47 -4.07 5.44
C SER A 209 1.77 -3.75 6.77
N THR A 210 2.53 -3.86 7.85
CA THR A 210 2.18 -3.23 9.12
C THR A 210 2.19 -1.72 8.88
N ILE A 211 1.01 -1.11 8.89
CA ILE A 211 0.90 0.25 9.43
C ILE A 211 1.59 0.20 10.81
N PRO A 212 2.50 1.12 11.14
CA PRO A 212 3.20 1.05 12.42
C PRO A 212 2.20 1.15 13.57
N GLY A 213 1.94 0.04 14.25
CA GLY A 213 1.27 0.06 15.55
C GLY A 213 0.30 -1.08 15.84
N GLU A 214 0.69 -2.35 15.69
CA GLU A 214 -0.01 -3.41 16.42
C GLU A 214 0.97 -4.41 17.03
N GLY A 215 1.40 -4.08 18.25
CA GLY A 215 2.01 -5.04 19.15
C GLY A 215 0.96 -6.04 19.61
N THR A 216 1.22 -7.31 19.35
CA THR A 216 0.51 -8.49 19.84
C THR A 216 -0.02 -8.33 21.27
N THR A 217 -1.34 -8.40 21.45
CA THR A 217 -1.98 -9.35 22.38
C THR A 217 -3.48 -9.45 22.07
N THR A 218 -3.96 -10.68 21.91
CA THR A 218 -5.39 -11.02 21.88
C THR A 218 -6.08 -10.51 23.14
N PRO A 219 -7.25 -9.85 23.01
CA PRO A 219 -8.46 -10.48 23.53
C PRO A 219 -9.65 -10.44 22.56
N SER A 220 -10.40 -11.53 22.64
CA SER A 220 -11.59 -11.93 21.89
C SER A 220 -12.84 -11.02 22.03
N SER A 221 -12.70 -9.70 22.19
CA SER A 221 -13.85 -8.80 22.42
C SER A 221 -13.85 -7.51 21.60
N GLY A 222 -12.92 -7.31 20.66
CA GLY A 222 -12.82 -6.05 19.90
C GLY A 222 -12.54 -4.83 20.79
N CYS A 223 -12.13 -5.08 22.03
CA CYS A 223 -11.86 -4.11 23.07
C CYS A 223 -10.49 -4.38 23.66
N VAL A 224 -9.74 -3.32 23.93
CA VAL A 224 -8.46 -3.39 24.64
C VAL A 224 -8.65 -2.84 26.04
N ASP A 225 -8.08 -3.51 27.05
CA ASP A 225 -8.25 -3.09 28.45
C ASP A 225 -7.28 -1.97 28.87
N SER A 226 -6.15 -1.87 28.18
CA SER A 226 -5.15 -0.82 28.37
C SER A 226 -4.46 -0.45 27.06
N MET A 227 -3.89 0.75 27.00
CA MET A 227 -3.02 1.20 25.91
C MET A 227 -1.97 2.18 26.43
N THR A 228 -0.82 2.24 25.76
CA THR A 228 0.18 3.29 25.96
C THR A 228 -0.09 4.43 24.97
N CYS A 229 -0.09 5.65 25.47
CA CYS A 229 -0.40 6.83 24.69
C CYS A 229 0.66 7.11 23.64
N SER A 230 0.30 7.04 22.36
CA SER A 230 1.15 7.47 21.25
C SER A 230 1.15 9.00 21.07
N SER A 231 0.04 9.64 21.41
CA SER A 231 -0.13 11.09 21.40
C SER A 231 -1.14 11.54 22.47
N VAL A 232 -1.24 12.85 22.70
CA VAL A 232 -2.23 13.44 23.62
C VAL A 232 -3.59 13.46 22.92
N GLY A 233 -4.62 12.94 23.58
CA GLY A 233 -5.95 12.87 22.97
C GLY A 233 -6.88 11.86 23.62
N TYR A 234 -8.01 11.63 22.95
CA TYR A 234 -9.00 10.63 23.33
C TYR A 234 -9.00 9.50 22.31
N PHE A 235 -9.01 8.26 22.78
CA PHE A 235 -8.87 7.08 21.95
C PHE A 235 -9.95 6.07 22.28
N ALA A 236 -10.42 5.37 21.26
CA ALA A 236 -11.45 4.36 21.44
C ALA A 236 -10.89 3.18 22.24
N LYS A 237 -11.64 2.73 23.25
CA LYS A 237 -11.31 1.51 23.97
C LYS A 237 -11.71 0.23 23.20
N CYS A 238 -12.63 0.38 22.25
CA CYS A 238 -13.22 -0.70 21.46
C CYS A 238 -13.28 -0.28 19.99
N SER A 239 -13.34 -1.25 19.07
CA SER A 239 -13.63 -1.05 17.64
C SER A 239 -15.10 -0.78 17.32
N TYR A 240 -15.97 -0.82 18.34
CA TYR A 240 -17.39 -0.44 18.27
C TYR A 240 -17.71 0.63 19.31
N CYS A 241 -18.84 1.30 19.12
CA CYS A 241 -19.29 2.31 20.06
C CYS A 241 -19.68 1.73 21.42
N GLN A 242 -19.00 2.23 22.44
CA GLN A 242 -19.29 1.95 23.84
C GLN A 242 -19.04 3.19 24.68
N GLN A 243 -19.45 3.16 25.94
CA GLN A 243 -19.33 4.32 26.82
C GLN A 243 -17.88 4.63 27.26
N GLN A 244 -17.01 3.63 27.31
CA GLN A 244 -15.65 3.77 27.79
C GLN A 244 -14.66 4.12 26.67
N TYR A 245 -13.70 4.97 26.99
CA TYR A 245 -12.62 5.41 26.11
C TYR A 245 -11.35 5.68 26.91
N PHE A 246 -10.22 5.86 26.23
CA PHE A 246 -8.94 6.23 26.82
C PHE A 246 -8.68 7.72 26.68
N HIS A 247 -8.16 8.34 27.73
CA HIS A 247 -7.67 9.71 27.72
C HIS A 247 -6.17 9.72 27.99
N CYS A 248 -5.43 10.23 27.02
CA CYS A 248 -3.99 10.37 27.05
C CYS A 248 -3.62 11.83 27.32
N VAL A 249 -2.97 12.07 28.46
CA VAL A 249 -2.48 13.40 28.85
C VAL A 249 -1.06 13.67 28.34
N GLN A 250 -0.30 12.61 28.05
CA GLN A 250 1.09 12.69 27.58
C GLN A 250 1.45 11.43 26.77
N ALA A 251 2.26 11.59 25.73
CA ALA A 251 2.80 10.47 24.96
C ALA A 251 3.82 9.67 25.79
N GLY A 252 3.78 8.34 25.68
CA GLY A 252 4.62 7.39 26.41
C GLY A 252 4.05 6.92 27.76
N GLU A 253 2.96 7.53 28.24
CA GLU A 253 2.31 7.16 29.51
C GLU A 253 1.14 6.17 29.28
N GLU A 254 0.71 5.50 30.35
CA GLU A 254 -0.48 4.63 30.31
C GLU A 254 -1.75 5.48 30.22
N ALA A 255 -2.67 5.11 29.34
CA ALA A 255 -3.88 5.88 29.12
C ALA A 255 -4.89 5.73 30.28
N VAL A 256 -5.56 6.82 30.64
CA VAL A 256 -6.57 6.82 31.69
C VAL A 256 -7.92 6.45 31.09
N VAL A 257 -8.56 5.37 31.56
CA VAL A 257 -9.92 5.02 31.13
C VAL A 257 -10.92 6.05 31.67
N GLN A 258 -11.71 6.62 30.77
CA GLN A 258 -12.81 7.52 31.07
C GLN A 258 -14.12 7.01 30.46
N SER A 259 -15.23 7.68 30.78
CA SER A 259 -16.56 7.30 30.32
C SER A 259 -17.34 8.52 29.84
N CYS A 260 -18.07 8.35 28.74
CA CYS A 260 -18.98 9.36 28.22
C CYS A 260 -20.12 9.64 29.20
N THR A 261 -20.58 10.89 29.25
CA THR A 261 -21.65 11.30 30.16
C THR A 261 -23.02 10.75 29.72
N GLY A 262 -23.87 10.40 30.69
CA GLY A 262 -25.24 9.97 30.42
C GLY A 262 -25.32 8.68 29.62
N THR A 263 -25.99 8.73 28.45
CA THR A 263 -26.16 7.58 27.53
C THR A 263 -25.32 7.71 26.26
N LEU A 264 -24.37 8.64 26.23
CA LEU A 264 -23.49 8.84 25.08
C LEU A 264 -22.47 7.71 24.98
N VAL A 265 -22.04 7.42 23.75
CA VAL A 265 -21.02 6.43 23.42
C VAL A 265 -19.85 7.11 22.72
N PHE A 266 -18.64 6.61 22.91
CA PHE A 266 -17.44 7.12 22.28
C PHE A 266 -17.33 6.57 20.85
N ASN A 267 -17.19 7.46 19.88
CA ASN A 267 -17.06 7.08 18.47
C ASN A 267 -15.64 6.53 18.20
N PRO A 268 -15.51 5.30 17.64
CA PRO A 268 -14.19 4.71 17.37
C PRO A 268 -13.51 5.24 16.11
N GLY A 269 -14.19 6.06 15.29
CA GLY A 269 -13.61 6.67 14.10
C GLY A 269 -12.48 7.67 14.45
N PRO A 270 -11.31 7.57 13.80
CA PRO A 270 -10.15 8.42 14.11
C PRO A 270 -10.41 9.91 13.83
N ASP A 271 -11.34 10.24 12.93
CA ASP A 271 -11.68 11.61 12.55
C ASP A 271 -12.60 12.32 13.56
N TYR A 272 -13.28 11.56 14.44
CA TYR A 272 -14.30 12.09 15.35
C TYR A 272 -14.26 11.46 16.76
N PRO A 273 -13.13 11.54 17.50
CA PRO A 273 -12.94 10.87 18.78
C PRO A 273 -13.62 11.61 19.95
N TYR A 274 -14.95 11.71 19.92
CA TYR A 274 -15.76 12.29 20.99
C TYR A 274 -17.05 11.48 21.26
N CYS A 275 -17.69 11.80 22.38
CA CYS A 275 -18.94 11.16 22.79
C CYS A 275 -20.12 11.62 21.92
N VAL A 276 -20.79 10.68 21.28
CA VAL A 276 -21.95 10.88 20.39
C VAL A 276 -23.18 10.13 20.89
N SER A 277 -24.35 10.45 20.33
CA SER A 277 -25.54 9.63 20.52
C SER A 277 -25.29 8.22 19.94
N PRO A 278 -25.80 7.14 20.57
CA PRO A 278 -25.76 5.80 19.98
C PRO A 278 -26.25 5.72 18.52
N SER A 279 -27.25 6.52 18.15
CA SER A 279 -27.79 6.58 16.79
C SER A 279 -26.82 7.14 15.76
N ASP A 280 -25.85 7.94 16.21
CA ASP A 280 -24.94 8.70 15.37
C ASP A 280 -23.57 8.01 15.29
N CYS A 281 -23.47 6.80 15.87
CA CYS A 281 -22.27 6.00 15.78
C CYS A 281 -22.18 5.25 14.44
N PRO A 282 -21.05 5.37 13.71
CA PRO A 282 -20.85 4.66 12.45
C PRO A 282 -20.69 3.14 12.60
N HIS A 283 -20.36 2.65 13.81
CA HIS A 283 -20.24 1.22 14.12
C HIS A 283 -21.39 0.78 15.02
N LYS A 284 -22.02 -0.38 14.73
CA LYS A 284 -23.16 -0.88 15.52
C LYS A 284 -22.79 -1.00 17.00
N SER A 285 -23.47 -0.24 17.85
CA SER A 285 -23.36 -0.35 19.30
C SER A 285 -23.94 -1.69 19.78
N LEU A 286 -23.17 -2.47 20.54
CA LEU A 286 -23.66 -3.64 21.25
C LEU A 286 -24.41 -3.16 22.51
N PHE A 287 -25.71 -2.94 22.38
CA PHE A 287 -26.64 -2.82 23.50
C PHE A 287 -27.51 -4.07 23.59
#